data_AF-A0A0C3DU22-F1
#
_entry.id   AF-A0A0C3DU22-F1
#
_cell.length_a   1.000
_cell.length_b   1.000
_cell.length_c   1.000
_cell.angle_alpha   90.00
_cell.angle_beta   90.00
_cell.angle_gamma   90.00
#
_symmetry.space_group_name_H-M   'P 1'
#
loop_
_entity.id
_entity.type
_entity.pdbx_description
1 polymer ?
#
loop_
_entity_poly.entity_id
_entity_poly.type
_entity_poly.pdbx_seq_one_letter_code
_entity_poly.pdbx_strand_id
1 'polypeptide(L)'
;SPSSMELPCSWYDFAIISQTNKSDWPSNGLRGHAVVQICLIFCLLHSNTFLAYIYHFKDSLPPSRSTNNDAAGLHILKRAIRSDGTHVGDVIPLLHLRSPAHVIPCFGKEANPRLTCHTAYELSNEFWLNKYWNKEFFYALSHPI
;
A
#
# COMPACT_ATOMS: atom_id res chain seq x y z
N SER A 1 2.86 -26.28 16.28
CA SER A 1 2.97 -25.57 14.99
C SER A 1 1.65 -25.71 14.26
N PRO A 2 0.99 -24.65 13.79
CA PRO A 2 -0.12 -24.84 12.88
C PRO A 2 0.42 -25.27 11.51
N SER A 3 -0.39 -26.05 10.81
CA SER A 3 -0.13 -26.74 9.55
C SER A 3 -0.03 -25.78 8.35
N SER A 4 1.02 -25.97 7.54
CA SER A 4 1.44 -25.15 6.40
C SER A 4 0.58 -25.27 5.13
N MET A 5 -0.72 -25.56 5.25
CA MET A 5 -1.63 -25.59 4.10
C MET A 5 -2.82 -24.68 4.42
N GLU A 6 -3.12 -23.76 3.51
CA GLU A 6 -4.09 -22.65 3.60
C GLU A 6 -3.56 -21.31 4.14
N LEU A 7 -2.64 -20.68 3.41
CA LEU A 7 -2.59 -19.20 3.39
C LEU A 7 -2.91 -18.75 1.96
N PRO A 8 -4.16 -18.36 1.66
CA PRO A 8 -4.53 -17.93 0.32
C PRO A 8 -3.89 -16.57 0.05
N CYS A 9 -2.77 -16.54 -0.69
CA CYS A 9 -2.16 -15.41 -1.41
C CYS A 9 -2.18 -13.99 -0.79
N SER A 10 -2.47 -13.82 0.50
CA SER A 10 -2.47 -12.54 1.19
C SER A 10 -1.11 -12.35 1.85
N TRP A 11 -0.13 -12.13 0.99
CA TRP A 11 1.11 -11.54 1.44
C TRP A 11 0.77 -10.09 1.76
N TYR A 12 0.74 -9.75 3.06
CA TYR A 12 0.50 -8.40 3.56
C TYR A 12 1.74 -7.53 3.31
N ASP A 13 2.11 -7.41 2.04
CA ASP A 13 3.29 -6.67 1.63
C ASP A 13 3.01 -5.18 1.59
N PHE A 14 1.80 -4.73 1.95
CA PHE A 14 1.44 -3.32 1.95
C PHE A 14 1.13 -2.83 3.36
N ALA A 15 1.58 -1.62 3.66
CA ALA A 15 1.37 -0.98 4.95
C ALA A 15 1.11 0.51 4.82
N ILE A 16 0.42 1.05 5.83
CA ILE A 16 0.36 2.48 6.10
C ILE A 16 1.56 2.86 6.94
N ILE A 17 2.26 3.91 6.53
CA ILE A 17 3.34 4.52 7.31
C ILE A 17 3.00 5.95 7.71
N SER A 18 3.56 6.39 8.82
CA SER A 18 3.63 7.81 9.17
C SER A 18 5.01 8.35 8.88
N GLN A 19 5.06 9.58 8.35
CA GLN A 19 6.33 10.27 8.11
C GLN A 19 7.02 10.74 9.41
N THR A 20 6.30 10.71 10.53
CA THR A 20 6.83 11.12 11.84
C THR A 20 6.53 10.07 12.92
N ASN A 21 7.31 10.12 14.00
CA ASN A 21 7.16 9.22 15.14
C ASN A 21 5.82 9.40 15.87
N LYS A 22 5.25 10.62 15.84
CA LYS A 22 3.93 10.92 16.40
C LYS A 22 2.89 10.77 15.31
N SER A 23 2.17 9.66 15.33
CA SER A 23 1.09 9.38 14.38
C SER A 23 -0.26 9.61 15.01
N ASP A 24 -1.15 10.18 14.20
CA ASP A 24 -2.59 10.30 14.42
C ASP A 24 -3.37 9.34 13.52
N TRP A 25 -2.72 8.31 12.96
CA TRP A 25 -3.42 7.20 12.33
C TRP A 25 -4.27 6.45 13.37
N PRO A 26 -5.53 6.07 13.07
CA PRO A 26 -6.25 6.22 11.80
C PRO A 26 -7.11 7.49 11.67
N SER A 27 -7.08 8.41 12.65
CA SER A 27 -8.01 9.55 12.75
C SER A 27 -7.92 10.53 11.57
N ASN A 28 -6.73 10.76 11.00
CA ASN A 28 -6.52 11.70 9.90
C ASN A 28 -6.46 11.04 8.50
N GLY A 29 -6.83 9.77 8.38
CA GLY A 29 -6.77 9.06 7.11
C GLY A 29 -5.38 9.13 6.46
N LEU A 30 -5.33 9.35 5.14
CA LEU A 30 -4.07 9.46 4.41
C LEU A 30 -3.35 10.80 4.59
N ARG A 31 -3.94 11.78 5.29
CA ARG A 31 -3.28 13.06 5.52
C ARG A 31 -2.09 12.85 6.47
N GLY A 32 -0.87 13.08 5.99
CA GLY A 32 0.36 12.83 6.74
C GLY A 32 0.81 11.36 6.77
N HIS A 33 0.12 10.49 6.03
CA HIS A 33 0.42 9.06 5.92
C HIS A 33 0.66 8.67 4.47
N ALA A 34 1.33 7.55 4.26
CA ALA A 34 1.55 7.00 2.93
C ALA A 34 1.30 5.50 2.91
N VAL A 35 0.88 4.99 1.76
CA VAL A 35 0.86 3.55 1.49
C VAL A 35 2.19 3.15 0.87
N VAL A 36 2.76 2.07 1.37
CA VAL A 36 4.04 1.52 0.90
C VAL A 36 3.94 0.02 0.72
N GLN A 37 4.81 -0.52 -0.12
CA GLN A 37 5.06 -1.96 -0.18
C GLN A 37 6.31 -2.29 0.66
N ILE A 38 6.20 -3.18 1.64
CA ILE A 38 7.30 -3.74 2.43
C ILE A 38 8.00 -4.81 1.59
N CYS A 39 9.32 -4.71 1.49
CA CYS A 39 10.15 -5.68 0.76
C CYS A 39 11.01 -6.53 1.70
N LEU A 40 11.51 -5.94 2.79
CA LEU A 40 12.35 -6.62 3.76
C LEU A 40 12.24 -5.94 5.11
N ILE A 41 12.13 -6.72 6.19
CA ILE A 41 12.32 -6.25 7.57
C ILE A 41 13.60 -6.87 8.10
N PHE A 42 14.49 -6.06 8.67
CA PHE A 42 15.79 -6.50 9.15
C PHE A 42 16.21 -5.76 10.42
N CYS A 43 17.10 -6.37 11.19
CA CYS A 43 17.71 -5.74 12.36
C CYS A 43 19.10 -5.23 11.98
N LEU A 44 19.39 -3.97 12.30
CA LEU A 44 20.73 -3.43 12.13
C LEU A 44 21.68 -4.07 13.14
N LEU A 45 22.80 -4.57 12.64
CA LEU A 45 23.80 -5.28 13.44
C LEU A 45 24.26 -4.40 14.61
N HIS A 46 24.23 -4.95 15.83
CA HIS A 46 24.64 -4.30 17.08
C HIS A 46 23.79 -3.10 17.57
N SER A 47 22.65 -2.76 16.95
CA SER A 47 21.85 -1.61 17.42
C SER A 47 20.44 -1.98 17.92
N ASN A 48 20.08 -3.27 17.95
CA ASN A 48 18.73 -3.78 18.27
C ASN A 48 17.59 -2.99 17.58
N THR A 49 17.91 -2.35 16.44
CA THR A 49 17.01 -1.44 15.73
C THR A 49 16.47 -2.18 14.52
N PHE A 50 15.16 -2.34 14.48
CA PHE A 50 14.49 -2.93 13.33
C PHE A 50 14.17 -1.85 12.29
N LEU A 51 14.49 -2.15 11.04
CA LEU A 51 14.26 -1.33 9.87
C LEU A 51 13.43 -2.10 8.84
N ALA A 52 12.76 -1.38 7.97
CA ALA A 52 12.04 -1.93 6.83
C ALA A 52 12.52 -1.25 5.54
N TYR A 53 12.89 -2.05 4.55
CA TYR A 53 13.05 -1.59 3.17
C TYR A 53 11.68 -1.61 2.48
N ILE A 54 11.32 -0.48 1.86
CA ILE A 54 9.99 -0.25 1.31
C ILE A 54 10.04 0.33 -0.11
N TYR A 55 8.96 0.18 -0.87
CA TYR A 55 8.66 0.96 -2.07
C TYR A 55 7.49 1.92 -1.84
N HIS A 56 7.66 3.16 -2.32
CA HIS A 56 6.65 4.19 -2.18
C HIS A 56 5.56 4.10 -3.26
N PHE A 57 4.35 4.49 -2.86
CA PHE A 57 3.24 4.74 -3.75
C PHE A 57 2.82 6.21 -3.61
N LYS A 58 2.43 6.81 -4.73
CA LYS A 58 1.78 8.11 -4.78
C LYS A 58 0.29 7.87 -4.73
N ASP A 59 -0.40 8.53 -3.81
CA ASP A 59 -1.84 8.65 -3.86
C ASP A 59 -2.21 9.59 -5.00
N SER A 60 -3.08 9.11 -5.88
CA SER A 60 -3.81 9.98 -6.81
C SER A 60 -5.24 10.04 -6.34
N LEU A 61 -5.72 11.25 -6.04
CA LEU A 61 -7.13 11.50 -5.78
C LEU A 61 -7.95 10.95 -6.95
N PRO A 62 -9.12 10.32 -6.72
CA PRO A 62 -10.01 9.96 -7.82
C PRO A 62 -10.24 11.21 -8.68
N PRO A 63 -10.07 11.12 -10.02
CA PRO A 63 -10.32 12.24 -10.90
C PRO A 63 -11.75 12.72 -10.67
N SER A 64 -11.89 14.02 -10.36
CA SER A 64 -13.14 14.77 -10.23
C SER A 64 -14.31 14.12 -10.96
N ARG A 65 -15.27 13.54 -10.22
CA ARG A 65 -16.71 13.24 -10.46
C ARG A 65 -17.31 13.23 -11.90
N SER A 66 -16.54 13.08 -12.97
CA SER A 66 -17.02 13.28 -14.35
C SER A 66 -16.48 12.29 -15.36
N THR A 67 -15.83 11.22 -14.92
CA THR A 67 -15.60 10.04 -15.75
C THR A 67 -16.21 8.85 -15.03
N ASN A 68 -17.07 8.10 -15.73
CA ASN A 68 -17.93 7.00 -15.26
C ASN A 68 -17.19 5.78 -14.66
N ASN A 69 -16.00 5.98 -14.08
CA ASN A 69 -15.16 5.01 -13.40
C ASN A 69 -15.07 5.35 -11.90
N ASP A 70 -16.20 5.75 -11.30
CA ASP A 70 -16.40 5.87 -9.85
C ASP A 70 -16.43 4.45 -9.24
N ALA A 71 -15.29 3.77 -9.23
CA ALA A 71 -15.16 2.45 -8.60
C ALA A 71 -15.24 2.62 -7.07
N ALA A 72 -16.45 2.78 -6.54
CA ALA A 72 -16.81 2.79 -5.12
C ALA A 72 -16.13 3.85 -4.22
N GLY A 73 -15.49 4.87 -4.81
CA GLY A 73 -14.75 5.89 -4.05
C GLY A 73 -13.52 5.34 -3.32
N LEU A 74 -12.82 4.39 -3.96
CA LEU A 74 -11.52 3.90 -3.54
C LEU A 74 -10.40 4.87 -3.96
N HIS A 75 -9.34 4.96 -3.16
CA HIS A 75 -8.16 5.75 -3.52
C HIS A 75 -7.32 4.99 -4.54
N ILE A 76 -6.82 5.66 -5.58
CA ILE A 76 -5.91 5.06 -6.56
C ILE A 76 -4.48 5.33 -6.10
N LEU A 77 -3.71 4.25 -5.94
CA LEU A 77 -2.29 4.26 -5.64
C LEU A 77 -1.51 4.00 -6.92
N LYS A 78 -0.54 4.85 -7.22
CA LYS A 78 0.40 4.66 -8.32
C LYS A 78 1.78 4.38 -7.77
N ARG A 79 2.43 3.34 -8.28
CA ARG A 79 3.82 3.03 -7.89
C ARG A 79 4.70 4.24 -8.16
N ALA A 80 5.51 4.66 -7.19
CA ALA A 80 6.45 5.75 -7.39
C ALA A 80 7.65 5.24 -8.20
N ILE A 81 7.88 5.85 -9.37
CA ILE A 81 8.91 5.46 -10.33
C ILE A 81 9.85 6.66 -10.55
N ARG A 82 11.16 6.41 -10.58
CA ARG A 82 12.21 7.39 -10.92
C ARG A 82 12.26 7.65 -12.42
N SER A 83 13.03 8.67 -12.85
CA SER A 83 13.21 8.99 -14.27
C SER A 83 13.85 7.86 -15.08
N ASP A 84 14.58 6.95 -14.43
CA ASP A 84 15.22 5.78 -15.04
C ASP A 84 14.31 4.53 -15.09
N GLY A 85 13.06 4.64 -14.63
CA GLY A 85 12.11 3.53 -14.58
C GLY A 85 12.21 2.65 -13.33
N THR A 86 13.14 2.91 -12.41
CA THR A 86 13.27 2.13 -11.17
C THR A 86 12.25 2.55 -10.11
N HIS A 87 11.89 1.63 -9.21
CA HIS A 87 10.99 1.91 -8.10
C HIS A 87 11.64 2.82 -7.06
N VAL A 88 10.92 3.83 -6.59
CA VAL A 88 11.37 4.68 -5.48
C VAL A 88 11.21 3.90 -4.18
N GLY A 89 12.35 3.53 -3.58
CA GLY A 89 12.40 2.84 -2.30
C GLY A 89 13.20 3.60 -1.24
N ASP A 90 12.98 3.21 0.01
CA ASP A 90 13.57 3.82 1.20
C ASP A 90 13.76 2.79 2.34
N VAL A 91 14.59 3.11 3.34
CA VAL A 91 14.77 2.33 4.56
C VAL A 91 14.26 3.13 5.75
N ILE A 92 13.17 2.66 6.35
CA ILE A 92 12.50 3.33 7.47
C ILE A 92 12.65 2.56 8.78
N PRO A 93 12.64 3.23 9.94
CA PRO A 93 12.45 2.57 11.23
C PRO A 93 11.14 1.77 11.25
N LEU A 94 11.16 0.56 11.81
CA LEU A 94 9.96 -0.28 11.90
C LEU A 94 8.80 0.41 12.64
N LEU A 95 9.13 1.32 13.58
CA LEU A 95 8.18 2.13 14.33
C LEU A 95 7.28 3.03 13.44
N HIS A 96 7.68 3.28 12.19
CA HIS A 96 6.90 4.08 11.24
C HIS A 96 5.74 3.30 10.62
N LEU A 97 5.74 1.96 10.68
CA LEU A 97 4.62 1.13 10.26
C LEU A 97 3.44 1.30 11.23
N ARG A 98 2.23 1.56 10.71
CA ARG A 98 1.03 1.81 11.52
C ARG A 98 -0.01 0.71 11.40
N SER A 99 -0.25 0.23 10.20
CA SER A 99 -1.20 -0.85 9.96
C SER A 99 -0.91 -1.52 8.64
N PRO A 100 -1.30 -2.80 8.45
CA PRO A 100 -1.38 -3.37 7.12
C PRO A 100 -2.35 -2.56 6.25
N ALA A 101 -2.13 -2.59 4.95
CA ALA A 101 -3.03 -2.04 3.95
C ALA A 101 -3.39 -3.14 2.95
N HIS A 102 -4.65 -3.18 2.52
CA HIS A 102 -5.08 -4.09 1.48
C HIS A 102 -5.23 -3.30 0.17
N VAL A 103 -4.55 -3.75 -0.89
CA VAL A 103 -4.61 -3.11 -2.19
C VAL A 103 -5.05 -4.11 -3.25
N ILE A 104 -5.73 -3.63 -4.29
CA ILE A 104 -6.24 -4.46 -5.38
C ILE A 104 -5.60 -3.95 -6.68
N PRO A 105 -4.86 -4.78 -7.43
CA PRO A 105 -4.29 -4.37 -8.72
C PRO A 105 -5.38 -3.82 -9.66
N CYS A 106 -5.11 -2.68 -10.29
CA CYS A 106 -6.00 -2.13 -11.31
C CYS A 106 -5.77 -2.88 -12.63
N PHE A 107 -6.68 -3.79 -12.97
CA PHE A 107 -6.73 -4.37 -14.31
C PHE A 107 -7.39 -3.33 -15.22
N GLY A 108 -6.60 -2.76 -16.14
CA GLY A 108 -7.08 -1.75 -17.09
C GLY A 108 -8.14 -2.31 -18.05
N LYS A 109 -8.46 -1.53 -19.08
CA LYS A 109 -9.46 -1.95 -20.09
C LYS A 109 -9.06 -3.23 -20.84
N GLU A 110 -7.75 -3.44 -21.01
CA GLU A 110 -7.20 -4.62 -21.67
C GLU A 110 -6.57 -5.55 -20.63
N ALA A 111 -6.89 -6.84 -20.73
CA ALA A 111 -6.29 -7.86 -19.89
C ALA A 111 -4.82 -8.05 -20.30
N ASN A 112 -3.89 -7.71 -19.41
CA ASN A 112 -2.50 -8.11 -19.59
C ASN A 112 -2.36 -9.59 -19.17
N PRO A 113 -2.10 -10.51 -20.12
CA PRO A 113 -2.08 -11.95 -19.84
C PRO A 113 -0.95 -12.36 -18.88
N ARG A 114 0.02 -11.47 -18.64
CA ARG A 114 1.09 -11.69 -17.66
C ARG A 114 0.63 -11.44 -16.23
N LEU A 115 -0.52 -10.82 -16.00
CA LEU A 115 -1.06 -10.59 -14.66
C LEU A 115 -1.82 -11.82 -14.17
N THR A 116 -1.15 -12.61 -13.35
CA THR A 116 -1.70 -13.78 -12.65
C THR A 116 -1.81 -13.45 -11.16
N CYS A 117 -2.41 -14.33 -10.37
CA CYS A 117 -2.42 -14.19 -8.91
C CYS A 117 -1.01 -14.10 -8.29
N HIS A 118 0.02 -14.58 -8.99
CA HIS A 118 1.41 -14.56 -8.52
C HIS A 118 2.20 -13.33 -9.00
N THR A 119 1.79 -12.72 -10.12
CA THR A 119 2.58 -11.66 -10.79
C THR A 119 1.89 -10.30 -10.77
N ALA A 120 0.62 -10.24 -10.39
CA ALA A 120 -0.17 -9.02 -10.47
C ALA A 120 0.43 -7.86 -9.63
N TYR A 121 0.92 -8.14 -8.42
CA TYR A 121 1.49 -7.10 -7.56
C TYR A 121 2.84 -6.58 -8.04
N GLU A 122 3.63 -7.41 -8.72
CA GLU A 122 4.95 -7.04 -9.25
C GLU A 122 4.83 -6.26 -10.56
N LEU A 123 3.91 -6.67 -11.44
CA LEU A 123 3.78 -6.12 -12.79
C LEU A 123 2.76 -4.97 -12.90
N SER A 124 1.91 -4.77 -11.89
CA SER A 124 0.95 -3.65 -11.88
C SER A 124 1.59 -2.37 -11.37
N ASN A 125 1.23 -1.26 -12.01
CA ASN A 125 1.66 0.09 -11.62
C ASN A 125 0.58 0.87 -10.87
N GLU A 126 -0.67 0.42 -10.94
CA GLU A 126 -1.81 1.09 -10.32
C GLU A 126 -2.60 0.09 -9.47
N PHE A 127 -3.05 0.56 -8.31
CA PHE A 127 -3.79 -0.24 -7.33
C PHE A 127 -4.92 0.57 -6.70
N TRP A 128 -6.01 -0.09 -6.36
CA TRP A 128 -7.05 0.46 -5.50
C TRP A 128 -6.74 0.17 -4.04
N LEU A 129 -6.72 1.20 -3.19
CA LEU A 129 -6.66 1.01 -1.74
C LEU A 129 -8.03 0.57 -1.24
N ASN A 130 -8.13 -0.67 -0.74
CA ASN A 130 -9.39 -1.26 -0.32
C ASN A 130 -9.82 -0.72 1.06
N LYS A 131 -10.57 0.39 1.08
CA LYS A 131 -11.17 0.91 2.33
C LYS A 131 -12.19 -0.02 2.96
N TYR A 132 -12.76 -0.97 2.22
CA TYR A 132 -13.76 -1.92 2.73
C TYR A 132 -13.13 -3.15 3.40
N TRP A 133 -11.80 -3.21 3.50
CA TRP A 133 -11.08 -4.31 4.12
C TRP A 133 -11.52 -4.57 5.57
N ASN A 134 -11.66 -3.51 6.37
CA ASN A 134 -12.25 -3.57 7.70
C ASN A 134 -12.92 -2.24 8.06
N LYS A 135 -13.64 -2.23 9.19
CA LYS A 135 -14.45 -1.09 9.64
C LYS A 135 -13.58 0.13 9.97
N GLU A 136 -12.44 -0.07 10.60
CA GLU A 136 -11.51 0.98 10.99
C GLU A 136 -10.92 1.67 9.75
N PHE A 137 -10.51 0.90 8.74
CA PHE A 137 -10.03 1.38 7.45
C PHE A 137 -11.10 2.14 6.69
N PHE A 138 -12.35 1.64 6.73
CA PHE A 138 -13.47 2.28 6.08
C PHE A 138 -13.67 3.69 6.64
N TYR A 139 -13.70 3.86 7.96
CA TYR A 139 -13.81 5.18 8.56
C TYR A 139 -12.57 6.04 8.29
N ALA A 140 -11.37 5.50 8.46
CA ALA A 140 -10.11 6.22 8.24
C ALA A 140 -10.04 6.86 6.85
N LEU A 141 -10.46 6.12 5.82
CA LEU A 141 -10.32 6.51 4.41
C LEU A 141 -11.58 7.18 3.82
N SER A 142 -12.67 7.27 4.57
CA SER A 142 -13.92 7.91 4.14
C SER A 142 -14.05 9.37 4.57
N HIS A 143 -13.13 9.89 5.39
CA HIS A 143 -13.09 11.32 5.70
C HIS A 143 -12.52 12.09 4.50
N PRO A 144 -13.13 13.21 4.09
CA PRO A 144 -12.53 14.10 3.11
C PRO A 144 -11.22 14.67 3.67
N ILE A 145 -10.18 14.71 2.83
CA ILE A 145 -8.88 15.34 3.13
C ILE A 145 -9.05 16.84 3.27
#